data_AF-I8UI44-F1
#
_entry.id   AF-I8UI44-F1
#
_cell.length_a   1.000
_cell.length_b   1.000
_cell.length_c   1.000
_cell.angle_alpha   90.00
_cell.angle_beta   90.00
_cell.angle_gamma   90.00
#
_symmetry.space_group_name_H-M   'P 1'
#
loop_
_entity.id
_entity.type
_entity.pdbx_description
1 polymer ?
#
loop_
_entity_poly.entity_id
_entity_poly.type
_entity_poly.pdbx_seq_one_letter_code
_entity_poly.pdbx_strand_id
1 'polypeptide(L)' 'MTLMKMKTKSLVMDQDFAYNEKLGLPVEVYCPQAHQTIAFGRIQARDDRYIVINSEKHALDDYFFFGCPCVH' A
#
# COMPACT_ATOMS: atom_id res chain seq x y z
N MET A 1 18.08 4.88 2.16
CA MET A 1 17.67 3.49 1.83
C MET A 1 16.88 3.54 0.54
N THR A 2 17.25 2.72 -0.45
CA THR A 2 16.58 2.69 -1.76
C THR A 2 15.48 1.63 -1.73
N LEU A 3 14.22 2.02 -1.85
CA LEU A 3 13.10 1.09 -1.97
C LEU A 3 13.01 0.59 -3.42
N MET A 4 13.08 -0.73 -3.64
CA MET A 4 12.93 -1.31 -4.96
C MET A 4 11.45 -1.49 -5.31
N LYS A 5 11.04 -1.00 -6.48
CA LYS A 5 9.66 -1.13 -6.98
C LYS A 5 9.45 -2.57 -7.48
N MET A 6 8.50 -3.30 -6.90
CA MET A 6 8.15 -4.65 -7.37
C MET A 6 7.61 -4.60 -8.80
N LYS A 7 8.03 -5.55 -9.65
CA LYS A 7 7.57 -5.68 -11.05
C LYS A 7 6.17 -6.30 -11.14
N THR A 8 5.83 -7.18 -10.21
CA THR A 8 4.50 -7.77 -10.04
C THR A 8 3.87 -7.20 -8.79
N LYS A 9 2.86 -6.34 -8.96
CA LYS A 9 2.03 -5.82 -7.87
C LYS A 9 0.57 -6.12 -8.20
N SER A 10 -0.19 -6.48 -7.19
CA SER A 10 -1.64 -6.66 -7.32
C SER A 10 -2.35 -5.63 -6.47
N LEU A 11 -3.61 -5.36 -6.81
CA LEU A 11 -4.52 -4.65 -5.91
C LEU A 11 -4.59 -5.45 -4.61
N VAL A 12 -4.12 -4.85 -3.51
CA VAL A 12 -4.05 -5.52 -2.21
C VAL A 12 -5.28 -5.15 -1.38
N MET A 13 -5.88 -6.16 -0.76
CA MET A 13 -7.01 -6.01 0.17
C MET A 13 -6.54 -6.22 1.60
N ASP A 14 -7.48 -6.21 2.56
CA ASP A 14 -7.13 -6.14 3.99
C ASP A 14 -6.16 -7.24 4.47
N GLN A 15 -6.36 -8.48 4.02
CA GLN A 15 -5.49 -9.60 4.35
C GLN A 15 -4.07 -9.44 3.79
N ASP A 16 -3.95 -8.82 2.61
CA ASP A 16 -2.66 -8.54 1.99
C ASP A 16 -1.90 -7.43 2.73
N PHE A 17 -2.60 -6.44 3.30
CA PHE A 17 -1.93 -5.40 4.10
C PHE A 17 -1.22 -5.99 5.31
N ALA A 18 -1.85 -6.92 6.03
CA ALA A 18 -1.23 -7.61 7.16
C ALA A 18 0.06 -8.35 6.75
N TYR A 19 0.06 -8.98 5.57
CA TYR A 19 1.23 -9.68 5.04
C TYR A 19 2.36 -8.72 4.63
N ASN A 20 2.02 -7.64 3.91
CA ASN A 20 2.99 -6.62 3.52
C ASN A 20 3.59 -5.91 4.74
N GLU A 21 2.77 -5.61 5.75
CA GLU A 21 3.21 -5.02 7.03
C GLU A 21 4.17 -5.96 7.76
N LYS A 22 3.77 -7.23 7.96
CA LYS A 22 4.58 -8.24 8.66
C LYS A 22 5.96 -8.46 8.00
N LEU A 23 6.02 -8.39 6.67
CA LEU A 23 7.25 -8.56 5.91
C LEU A 23 8.02 -7.25 5.69
N GLY A 24 7.49 -6.11 6.12
CA GLY A 24 8.09 -4.80 5.89
C GLY A 24 8.20 -4.43 4.40
N LEU A 25 7.28 -4.94 3.59
CA LEU A 25 7.23 -4.71 2.14
C LEU A 25 6.59 -3.35 1.83
N PRO A 26 7.11 -2.64 0.82
CA PRO A 26 6.54 -1.36 0.41
C PRO A 26 5.26 -1.56 -0.41
N VAL A 27 4.28 -0.72 -0.13
CA VAL A 27 3.00 -0.60 -0.84
C VAL A 27 2.99 0.71 -1.62
N GLU A 28 2.22 0.73 -2.69
CA GLU A 28 2.00 1.90 -3.53
C GLU A 28 0.56 2.38 -3.38
N VAL A 29 0.39 3.69 -3.24
CA VAL A 29 -0.91 4.36 -3.14
C VAL A 29 -1.18 5.07 -4.45
N TYR A 30 -2.26 4.70 -5.11
CA TYR A 30 -2.71 5.25 -6.37
C TYR A 30 -3.99 6.05 -6.17
N CYS A 31 -3.98 7.30 -6.63
CA CYS A 31 -5.14 8.17 -6.65
C CYS A 31 -5.88 8.02 -7.98
N PRO A 32 -7.11 7.46 -7.99
CA PRO A 32 -7.90 7.32 -9.21
C PRO A 32 -8.38 8.67 -9.74
N GLN A 33 -8.56 9.70 -8.89
CA GLN A 33 -8.96 11.03 -9.36
C GLN A 33 -7.83 11.75 -10.10
N ALA A 34 -6.60 11.61 -9.62
CA ALA A 34 -5.41 12.24 -10.20
C ALA A 34 -4.69 11.36 -11.24
N HIS A 35 -5.18 10.13 -11.45
CA HIS A 35 -4.58 9.10 -12.30
C HIS A 35 -3.08 8.84 -12.05
N GLN A 36 -2.63 8.96 -10.80
CA GLN A 36 -1.21 8.83 -10.47
C GLN A 36 -0.97 8.16 -9.12
N THR A 37 0.21 7.57 -8.99
CA THR A 37 0.76 7.14 -7.72
C THR A 37 1.11 8.36 -6.88
N ILE A 38 0.48 8.49 -5.70
CA ILE A 38 0.72 9.60 -4.78
C ILE A 38 1.65 9.24 -3.63
N ALA A 39 1.80 7.94 -3.31
CA ALA A 39 2.70 7.49 -2.27
C ALA A 39 3.32 6.13 -2.60
N PHE A 40 4.53 5.89 -2.11
CA PHE A 40 5.20 4.58 -2.16
C PHE A 40 6.08 4.43 -0.92
N GLY A 41 5.83 3.40 -0.13
CA GLY A 41 6.52 3.22 1.15
C GLY A 41 5.97 2.05 1.96
N ARG A 42 6.55 1.82 3.13
CA ARG A 42 6.07 0.79 4.07
C ARG A 42 4.81 1.26 4.78
N ILE A 43 3.95 0.30 5.14
CA ILE A 43 2.85 0.54 6.07
C ILE A 43 3.45 0.86 7.44
N GLN A 44 3.12 2.03 7.98
CA GLN A 44 3.52 2.46 9.31
C GLN A 44 2.44 2.19 10.34
N ALA A 45 1.18 2.36 9.93
CA ALA A 45 -0.01 2.04 10.71
C ALA A 45 -1.18 1.82 9.74
N ARG A 46 -2.19 1.05 10.17
CA ARG A 46 -3.44 0.87 9.44
C ARG A 46 -4.60 0.75 10.42
N ASP A 47 -5.79 1.06 9.92
CA ASP A 47 -7.07 0.83 10.57
C ASP A 47 -8.11 0.50 9.49
N ASP A 48 -9.37 0.22 9.86
CA ASP A 48 -10.44 -0.17 8.91
C ASP A 48 -10.76 0.91 7.85
N ARG A 49 -10.24 2.13 8.02
CA ARG A 49 -10.54 3.27 7.12
C ARG A 49 -9.34 3.84 6.40
N TYR A 50 -8.13 3.67 6.92
CA TYR A 50 -6.95 4.33 6.38
C TYR A 50 -5.68 3.51 6.56
N ILE A 51 -4.71 3.79 5.69
CA ILE A 51 -3.34 3.30 5.78
C ILE A 51 -2.40 4.49 5.86
N VAL A 52 -1.42 4.40 6.76
CA VAL A 52 -0.36 5.38 6.93
C VAL A 52 0.88 4.93 6.18
N ILE A 53 1.26 5.68 5.16
CA ILE A 53 2.48 5.47 4.36
C ILE A 53 3.22 6.80 4.31
N ASN A 54 4.54 6.80 4.53
CA ASN A 54 5.37 8.01 4.57
C ASN A 54 4.85 9.11 5.52
N SER A 55 4.25 8.70 6.65
CA SER A 55 3.62 9.59 7.65
C SER A 55 2.35 10.32 7.16
N GLU A 56 1.81 9.94 6.00
CA GLU A 56 0.58 10.47 5.43
C GLU A 56 -0.55 9.43 5.50
N LYS A 57 -1.78 9.89 5.74
CA LYS A 57 -2.97 9.04 5.82
C LYS A 57 -3.64 8.95 4.46
N HIS A 58 -3.94 7.73 4.03
CA HIS A 58 -4.63 7.45 2.79
C HIS A 58 -5.89 6.64 3.08
N ALA A 59 -7.06 7.17 2.72
CA ALA A 59 -8.35 6.52 2.90
C ALA A 59 -8.49 5.31 1.95
N LEU A 60 -8.98 4.18 2.48
CA LEU A 60 -9.20 2.96 1.70
C LEU A 60 -10.30 3.11 0.64
N ASP A 61 -11.24 4.03 0.85
CA ASP A 61 -12.36 4.28 -0.07
C ASP A 61 -11.98 5.18 -1.27
N ASP A 62 -10.97 6.03 -1.09
CA ASP A 62 -10.56 7.04 -2.09
C ASP A 62 -9.33 6.59 -2.90
N TYR A 63 -8.49 5.70 -2.34
CA TYR A 63 -7.23 5.29 -2.94
C TYR A 63 -7.15 3.78 -3.19
N PHE A 64 -6.46 3.42 -4.27
CA PHE A 64 -6.08 2.04 -4.53
C PHE A 64 -4.69 1.75 -3.99
N PHE A 65 -4.51 0.56 -3.43
CA PHE A 65 -3.22 0.14 -2.89
C PHE A 65 -2.69 -1.04 -3.68
N PHE A 66 -1.41 -0.98 -4.05
CA PHE A 66 -0.72 -2.02 -4.80
C PHE A 66 0.49 -2.54 -4.03
N GLY A 67 0.51 -3.84 -3.79
CA GLY A 67 1.54 -4.50 -2.98
C GLY A 67 1.81 -5.94 -3.42
N CYS A 68 2.48 -6.69 -2.55
CA CYS A 68 2.68 -8.11 -2.73
C CYS A 68 1.41 -8.85 -2.30
N PRO A 69 0.75 -9.62 -3.18
CA PRO A 69 -0.40 -10.42 -2.78
C PRO A 69 0.05 -11.52 -1.79
N CYS A 70 -0.79 -11.82 -0.81
CA CYS A 70 -0.69 -13.02 0.00
C CYS A 70 -0.76 -14.24 -0.93
N VAL A 71 0.30 -15.05 -0.97
CA VAL A 71 0.25 -16.36 -1.60
C VAL A 71 -0.31 -17.32 -0.55
N HIS A 72 -1.55 -17.80 -0.76
CA HIS A 72 -2.11 -18.91 0.01
C HIS A 72 -1.48 -20.24 -0.44
#